data_AF-A0A7W1E7U2-F1
#
_entry.id   AF-A0A7W1E7U2-F1
#
_cell.length_a   1.000
_cell.length_b   1.000
_cell.length_c   1.000
_cell.angle_alpha   90.00
_cell.angle_beta   90.00
_cell.angle_gamma   90.00
#
_symmetry.space_group_name_H-M   'P 1'
#
loop_
_entity.id
_entity.type
_entity.pdbx_description
1 polymer ?
#
loop_
_entity_poly.entity_id
_entity_poly.type
_entity_poly.pdbx_seq_one_letter_code
_entity_poly.pdbx_strand_id
1 'polypeptide(L)' 'MGAVIRSAGPAVGDLAPDFTLSGATRYGMLKNPIRLSDYRGSTVVLAFFYQARTKG' A
#
# COMPACT_ATOMS: atom_id res chain seq x y z
N MET A 1 24.58 -19.72 5.89
CA MET A 1 23.82 -18.57 5.38
C MET A 1 22.55 -19.09 4.70
N GLY A 2 21.43 -19.14 5.43
CA GLY A 2 20.15 -19.60 4.89
C GLY A 2 19.51 -18.53 4.02
N ALA A 3 19.03 -18.89 2.83
CA ALA A 3 18.31 -17.99 1.96
C ALA A 3 16.99 -17.56 2.61
N VAL A 4 16.77 -16.24 2.75
CA VAL A 4 15.47 -15.70 3.14
C VAL A 4 14.53 -15.91 1.97
N ILE A 5 13.58 -16.85 2.12
CA ILE A 5 12.50 -17.04 1.15
C ILE A 5 11.65 -15.76 1.20
N ARG A 6 11.79 -14.89 0.20
CA ARG A 6 10.87 -13.75 0.03
C ARG A 6 9.57 -14.31 -0.51
N SER A 7 8.55 -14.43 0.35
CA SER A 7 7.22 -14.86 -0.09
C SER A 7 6.69 -13.90 -1.17
N ALA A 8 6.15 -14.45 -2.25
CA ALA A 8 5.61 -13.70 -3.38
C ALA A 8 4.23 -13.10 -3.03
N GLY A 9 4.20 -12.18 -2.07
CA GLY A 9 2.96 -11.50 -1.64
C GLY A 9 1.89 -12.41 -1.01
N PRO A 10 0.76 -11.83 -0.57
CA PRO A 10 -0.38 -12.60 -0.06
C PRO A 10 -1.08 -13.37 -1.19
N ALA A 11 -1.54 -14.58 -0.90
CA ALA A 11 -2.33 -15.38 -1.84
C ALA A 11 -3.78 -14.89 -1.92
N VAL A 12 -4.51 -15.31 -2.96
CA VAL A 12 -5.94 -15.01 -3.07
C VAL A 12 -6.70 -15.69 -1.93
N GLY A 13 -7.51 -14.93 -1.21
CA GLY A 13 -8.25 -15.42 -0.04
C GLY A 13 -7.54 -15.19 1.29
N ASP A 14 -6.25 -14.86 1.29
CA ASP A 14 -5.54 -14.45 2.50
C ASP A 14 -6.11 -13.13 3.02
N LEU A 15 -6.09 -12.98 4.35
CA LEU A 15 -6.34 -11.69 4.95
C LEU A 15 -5.23 -10.72 4.52
N ALA A 16 -5.64 -9.63 3.85
CA ALA A 16 -4.70 -8.60 3.44
C ALA A 16 -3.94 -8.05 4.67
N PRO A 17 -2.59 -8.04 4.64
CA PRO A 17 -1.80 -7.53 5.75
C PRO A 17 -2.05 -6.03 5.91
N ASP A 18 -2.19 -5.61 7.15
CA ASP A 18 -2.41 -4.20 7.44
C ASP A 18 -1.10 -3.41 7.31
N PHE A 19 -1.18 -2.20 6.77
CA PHE A 19 -0.04 -1.32 6.58
C PHE A 19 -0.44 0.14 6.61
N THR A 20 0.53 1.00 6.87
CA THR A 20 0.36 2.46 6.90
C THR A 20 1.26 3.13 5.87
N LEU A 21 0.73 4.11 5.14
CA LEU A 21 1.46 4.91 4.17
C LEU A 21 1.23 6.40 4.43
N SER A 22 2.23 7.22 4.14
CA SER A 22 2.03 8.67 4.02
C SER A 22 1.13 8.94 2.81
N GLY A 23 0.00 9.60 3.02
CA GLY A 23 -0.91 9.96 1.94
C GLY A 23 -0.56 11.31 1.33
N ALA A 24 -0.85 11.47 0.03
CA ALA A 24 -0.73 12.74 -0.67
C ALA A 24 -1.90 12.91 -1.65
N THR A 25 -2.32 14.16 -1.83
CA THR A 25 -3.32 14.56 -2.82
C THR A 25 -2.76 15.70 -3.67
N ARG A 26 -3.53 16.18 -4.65
CA ARG A 26 -3.20 17.38 -5.42
C ARG A 26 -3.00 18.64 -4.57
N TYR A 27 -3.43 18.63 -3.30
CA TYR A 27 -3.31 19.75 -2.37
C TYR A 27 -2.12 19.61 -1.40
N GLY A 28 -1.30 18.55 -1.55
CA GLY A 28 -0.14 18.28 -0.71
C GLY A 28 -0.30 17.00 0.13
N MET A 29 0.59 16.85 1.10
CA MET A 29 0.60 15.69 2.01
C MET A 29 -0.59 15.74 2.98
N LEU A 30 -1.15 14.57 3.26
CA LEU A 30 -2.15 14.44 4.32
C LEU A 30 -1.47 14.58 5.69
N LYS A 31 -2.16 15.23 6.64
CA LYS A 31 -1.69 15.36 8.02
C LYS A 31 -1.57 14.00 8.71
N ASN A 32 -2.53 13.12 8.45
CA ASN A 32 -2.58 11.78 9.02
C ASN A 32 -2.16 10.76 7.97
N PRO A 33 -1.42 9.71 8.36
CA PRO A 33 -1.15 8.57 7.49
C PRO A 33 -2.45 7.83 7.15
N ILE A 34 -2.42 7.10 6.04
CA ILE A 34 -3.51 6.24 5.60
C ILE A 34 -3.20 4.82 6.07
N ARG A 35 -4.17 4.17 6.72
CA ARG A 35 -4.07 2.77 7.15
C ARG A 35 -5.03 1.89 6.36
N LEU A 36 -4.59 0.71 5.92
CA LEU A 36 -5.43 -0.19 5.14
C LEU A 36 -6.70 -0.62 5.91
N SER A 37 -6.57 -0.84 7.22
CA SER A 37 -7.70 -1.18 8.09
C SER A 37 -8.82 -0.14 8.11
N ASP A 38 -8.54 1.12 7.79
CA ASP A 38 -9.56 2.18 7.81
C ASP A 38 -10.59 2.00 6.67
N TYR A 39 -10.29 1.18 5.66
CA TYR A 39 -11.16 0.87 4.53
C TYR A 39 -11.87 -0.49 4.66
N ARG A 40 -11.90 -1.10 5.85
CA ARG A 40 -12.65 -2.35 6.08
C ARG A 40 -14.11 -2.19 5.64
N GLY A 41 -14.63 -3.21 4.97
CA GLY A 41 -15.99 -3.18 4.39
C GLY A 41 -16.07 -2.56 2.99
N SER A 42 -14.97 -1.98 2.48
CA SER A 42 -14.87 -1.50 1.09
C SER A 42 -14.00 -2.43 0.24
N THR A 43 -14.29 -2.50 -1.06
CA THR A 43 -13.37 -3.09 -2.04
C THR A 43 -12.28 -2.07 -2.35
N VAL A 44 -11.03 -2.42 -2.10
CA VAL A 44 -9.86 -1.54 -2.29
C VAL A 44 -8.97 -2.11 -3.38
N VAL A 45 -8.53 -1.25 -4.30
CA VAL A 45 -7.59 -1.60 -5.36
C VAL A 45 -6.25 -0.92 -5.06
N LEU A 46 -5.18 -1.71 -4.97
CA LEU A 46 -3.81 -1.21 -4.80
C LEU A 46 -3.11 -1.21 -6.16
N ALA A 47 -2.71 -0.03 -6.63
CA ALA A 47 -1.94 0.14 -7.85
C ALA A 47 -0.52 0.60 -7.52
N PHE A 48 0.48 -0.19 -7.91
CA PHE A 48 1.89 0.13 -7.72
C PHE A 48 2.48 0.72 -9.01
N PHE A 49 3.13 1.86 -8.88
CA PHE A 49 3.87 2.51 -9.96
C PHE A 49 5.34 2.59 -9.53
N TYR A 50 6.25 2.07 -10.36
CA TYR A 50 7.68 2.04 -10.04
C TYR A 50 8.33 3.44 -10.02
N GLN A 51 7.72 4.42 -10.69
CA GLN A 51 8.16 5.81 -10.76
C GLN A 51 6.97 6.76 -10.75
N ALA A 52 7.14 7.91 -10.08
CA ALA A 52 6.21 9.02 -10.17
C ALA A 52 6.25 9.61 -11.59
N ARG A 53 5.08 9.80 -12.20
CA ARG A 53 4.94 10.44 -13.53
C ARG A 53 4.90 11.98 -13.43
N THR A 54 5.61 12.55 -12.47
CA THR A 54 5.72 14.00 -12.29
C THR A 54 6.92 14.50 -13.09
N LYS A 55 6.76 15.63 -13.80
CA LYS A 55 7.94 16.40 -14.24
C LYS A 55 8.54 17.02 -12.97
N GLY A 56 9.86 16.88 -12.80
CA GLY A 56 10.61 17.63 -11.79
C GLY A 56 10.50 19.12 -12.02
#